data_AF-A0A542IVQ4-F1
#
_entry.id   AF-A0A542IVQ4-F1
#
_cell.length_a   1.000
_cell.length_b   1.000
_cell.length_c   1.000
_cell.angle_alpha   90.00
_cell.angle_beta   90.00
_cell.angle_gamma   90.00
#
_symmetry.space_group_name_H-M   'P 1'
#
loop_
_entity.id
_entity.type
_entity.pdbx_description
1 polymer ?
#
loop_
_entity_poly.entity_id
_entity_poly.type
_entity_poly.pdbx_seq_one_letter_code
_entity_poly.pdbx_strand_id
1 'polypeptide(L)'
;MKKLVVPAIIGMLSSLALVSSSVGVLPAPLPESQSAAASPRSVTLGPVTVDDGGAARANMSALSRLTPAVDPDIRPASPSTAAGELTTTPAEVQQAAGQAPTAAASAEALPAPAPTTTAPAPTPEVPWIPPLWAPDAELAAPSPTRLAAPESAALAAPEALVPDSNAGAILTVFNRINEYRVSKGLNPVKYHPTVAGLAQEWSDSIASREVIEHRASFWTDPRAMNPNNGAGEVIAIRTDRDAAQLVEWWKSSTGHNALLLDPRFNVMGAGISYTNSTYQVWGVVNFFGYTTLPAGTVSSPGGGSGGAFPPPAPSMCDAPARHMPPTLDLSAAAIKGPGDLVSVDSTGQLLARAATGMRTFAAAKIIGSGFAGAKEVFTTDWDRDGALDLLTQWSSGTLTLHRGIASGGFQASVTLGSGGWDTLTLAVGGWCANNRLPQILALDAAGNLYLYPNKGTGDLSERTPVGAIGAARKLSMVDYDADGFQDLLVLRADGSVQLHRGWGTTALRAETRPTVATGWGDVTGIRALKDVTGLNSTGVALRRTNDVVQYWDLTSGSLASPSNIPGPWTGQRLAH
;
A
#
# COMPACT_ATOMS: atom_id res chain seq x y z
N MET A 1 44.94 23.76 -27.38
CA MET A 1 46.24 24.36 -27.01
C MET A 1 46.03 25.85 -26.76
N LYS A 2 46.61 26.44 -25.68
CA LYS A 2 46.95 27.87 -25.46
C LYS A 2 45.84 28.95 -25.71
N LYS A 3 45.61 29.97 -24.88
CA LYS A 3 46.18 30.45 -23.59
C LYS A 3 45.36 31.67 -23.10
N LEU A 4 45.65 32.17 -21.88
CA LEU A 4 45.35 33.53 -21.35
C LEU A 4 43.87 33.81 -20.99
N VAL A 5 43.50 34.61 -19.96
CA VAL A 5 44.21 35.57 -19.08
C VAL A 5 43.79 35.39 -17.59
N VAL A 6 44.64 35.78 -16.64
CA VAL A 6 44.32 36.02 -15.20
C VAL A 6 44.62 37.48 -14.86
N PRO A 7 43.87 38.11 -13.95
CA PRO A 7 44.55 38.87 -12.88
C PRO A 7 44.00 38.58 -11.48
N ALA A 8 44.87 38.66 -10.48
CA ALA A 8 44.54 38.61 -9.07
C ALA A 8 44.76 39.99 -8.42
N ILE A 9 43.94 40.35 -7.43
CA ILE A 9 44.18 41.50 -6.55
C ILE A 9 43.92 41.07 -5.09
N ILE A 10 44.77 41.56 -4.18
CA ILE A 10 44.78 41.31 -2.74
C ILE A 10 44.15 42.51 -2.01
N GLY A 11 43.42 42.29 -0.92
CA GLY A 11 42.87 43.37 -0.07
C GLY A 11 42.53 42.92 1.36
N MET A 12 43.24 43.49 2.35
CA MET A 12 43.19 43.15 3.78
C MET A 12 41.94 43.60 4.56
N LEU A 13 41.70 42.89 5.68
CA LEU A 13 41.16 43.31 6.99
C LEU A 13 40.16 44.48 7.09
N SER A 14 39.07 44.26 7.85
CA SER A 14 38.87 44.93 9.15
C SER A 14 37.80 44.24 10.01
N SER A 15 38.05 44.16 11.31
CA SER A 15 37.13 43.64 12.34
C SER A 15 36.37 44.78 13.03
N LEU A 16 35.12 44.54 13.42
CA LEU A 16 34.47 45.34 14.46
C LEU A 16 33.49 44.49 15.27
N ALA A 17 33.75 44.38 16.57
CA ALA A 17 32.81 43.84 17.54
C ALA A 17 32.14 45.00 18.28
N LEU A 18 30.84 44.88 18.57
CA LEU A 18 30.14 45.78 19.48
C LEU A 18 29.27 44.97 20.44
N VAL A 19 29.70 44.95 21.69
CA VAL A 19 28.96 44.46 22.85
C VAL A 19 28.21 45.65 23.45
N SER A 20 26.97 45.42 23.90
CA SER A 20 26.33 46.26 24.92
C SER A 20 25.61 45.38 25.94
N SER A 21 25.71 45.76 27.21
CA SER A 21 25.26 45.01 28.38
C SER A 21 24.75 45.96 29.48
N SER A 22 24.16 45.41 30.56
CA SER A 22 23.82 46.09 31.84
C SER A 22 22.54 46.99 31.82
N VAL A 23 21.66 47.20 32.83
CA VAL A 23 21.32 46.70 34.22
C VAL A 23 19.79 46.93 34.43
N GLY A 24 18.96 46.30 35.27
CA GLY A 24 19.08 45.13 36.19
C GLY A 24 18.57 45.36 37.64
N VAL A 25 17.25 45.30 37.92
CA VAL A 25 16.65 45.44 39.29
C VAL A 25 15.54 44.39 39.58
N LEU A 26 15.34 44.01 40.86
CA LEU A 26 14.54 42.91 41.45
C LEU A 26 13.43 43.46 42.41
N PRO A 27 12.58 42.66 43.13
CA PRO A 27 11.91 41.36 42.86
C PRO A 27 10.40 41.24 43.30
N ALA A 28 9.70 40.18 42.84
CA ALA A 28 8.53 39.48 43.47
C ALA A 28 7.18 40.23 43.67
N PRO A 29 6.00 39.55 43.87
CA PRO A 29 5.73 38.11 44.06
C PRO A 29 4.72 37.46 43.07
N LEU A 30 4.42 36.17 43.29
CA LEU A 30 3.41 35.35 42.57
C LEU A 30 1.96 35.80 42.83
N PRO A 31 1.01 35.49 41.90
CA PRO A 31 0.06 34.40 42.20
C PRO A 31 -0.23 33.45 41.02
N GLU A 32 -1.13 32.49 41.26
CA GLU A 32 -1.36 31.27 40.47
C GLU A 32 -2.28 31.41 39.23
N SER A 33 -2.16 30.42 38.35
CA SER A 33 -3.19 29.92 37.42
C SER A 33 -3.66 30.82 36.27
N GLN A 34 -3.23 30.48 35.04
CA GLN A 34 -4.19 30.04 34.01
C GLN A 34 -3.51 29.33 32.83
N SER A 35 -4.27 28.42 32.21
CA SER A 35 -3.89 27.63 31.03
C SER A 35 -3.54 28.53 29.83
N ALA A 36 -2.38 28.31 29.22
CA ALA A 36 -2.01 28.89 27.94
C ALA A 36 -1.51 27.78 26.99
N ALA A 37 -2.00 27.78 25.76
CA ALA A 37 -1.80 26.71 24.79
C ALA A 37 -0.33 26.56 24.36
N ALA A 38 0.16 25.32 24.31
CA ALA A 38 1.44 25.01 23.71
C ALA A 38 1.29 24.86 22.19
N SER A 39 1.88 25.78 21.42
CA SER A 39 2.04 25.66 19.97
C SER A 39 2.87 24.42 19.59
N PRO A 40 2.66 23.82 18.40
CA PRO A 40 3.38 22.62 17.99
C PRO A 40 4.88 22.87 17.84
N ARG A 41 5.70 21.97 18.40
CA ARG A 41 7.15 21.98 18.18
C ARG A 41 7.46 21.59 16.74
N SER A 42 8.13 22.48 16.01
CA SER A 42 8.60 22.28 14.65
C SER A 42 9.76 21.28 14.59
N VAL A 43 9.75 20.38 13.61
CA VAL A 43 10.94 19.64 13.19
C VAL A 43 11.86 20.62 12.47
N THR A 44 13.12 20.71 12.90
CA THR A 44 14.13 21.55 12.25
C THR A 44 14.88 20.73 11.20
N LEU A 45 15.25 21.34 10.08
CA LEU A 45 16.07 20.74 9.01
C LEU A 45 17.49 21.32 9.08
N GLY A 46 18.54 20.49 8.93
CA GLY A 46 19.93 20.93 9.08
C GLY A 46 20.97 20.09 8.33
N PRO A 47 22.12 20.66 7.93
CA PRO A 47 23.06 20.05 7.00
C PRO A 47 24.06 19.04 7.62
N VAL A 48 24.70 18.29 6.73
CA VAL A 48 25.47 17.06 6.99
C VAL A 48 26.80 17.27 7.73
N THR A 49 27.07 16.42 8.72
CA THR A 49 28.42 16.14 9.26
C THR A 49 28.60 14.63 9.43
N VAL A 50 29.77 14.11 9.04
CA VAL A 50 30.16 12.70 9.18
C VAL A 50 31.26 12.61 10.24
N ASP A 51 31.21 11.60 11.11
CA ASP A 51 32.30 11.29 12.05
C ASP A 51 32.39 9.77 12.31
N ASP A 52 33.60 9.26 12.53
CA ASP A 52 33.97 7.85 12.34
C ASP A 52 34.54 7.18 13.60
N GLY A 53 34.00 6.00 13.94
CA GLY A 53 34.78 4.86 14.44
C GLY A 53 35.07 4.76 15.95
N GLY A 54 35.02 3.52 16.47
CA GLY A 54 35.53 3.18 17.81
C GLY A 54 34.98 1.88 18.39
N ALA A 55 35.60 0.73 18.09
CA ALA A 55 35.17 -0.59 18.57
C ALA A 55 35.94 -1.09 19.81
N ALA A 56 35.28 -1.88 20.66
CA ALA A 56 35.94 -2.74 21.66
C ALA A 56 35.16 -4.05 21.88
N ARG A 57 35.89 -5.14 22.18
CA ARG A 57 35.40 -6.53 22.33
C ARG A 57 35.51 -6.99 23.79
N ALA A 58 34.69 -7.98 24.23
CA ALA A 58 35.18 -9.19 24.93
C ALA A 58 34.07 -10.20 25.34
N ASN A 59 34.36 -11.50 25.13
CA ASN A 59 34.08 -12.71 25.93
C ASN A 59 32.76 -12.87 26.74
N MET A 60 31.92 -13.90 26.52
CA MET A 60 32.10 -15.39 26.58
C MET A 60 31.76 -16.01 27.94
N SER A 61 30.67 -16.81 28.02
CA SER A 61 30.65 -18.23 28.47
C SER A 61 29.37 -18.70 29.19
N ALA A 62 29.08 -20.02 29.04
CA ALA A 62 28.39 -20.92 29.98
C ALA A 62 26.84 -20.89 30.14
N LEU A 63 26.17 -21.53 29.18
CA LEU A 63 25.25 -22.67 29.38
C LEU A 63 24.51 -22.86 30.72
N SER A 64 23.18 -22.96 30.65
CA SER A 64 22.41 -23.96 31.41
C SER A 64 21.14 -24.37 30.65
N ARG A 65 20.76 -25.65 30.74
CA ARG A 65 19.64 -26.25 30.01
C ARG A 65 18.33 -26.03 30.77
N LEU A 66 17.25 -25.68 30.07
CA LEU A 66 15.88 -25.78 30.59
C LEU A 66 14.97 -26.47 29.57
N THR A 67 13.96 -27.15 30.09
CA THR A 67 13.00 -28.01 29.37
C THR A 67 11.97 -27.21 28.56
N PRO A 68 11.26 -27.84 27.60
CA PRO A 68 10.31 -27.14 26.73
C PRO A 68 9.14 -26.52 27.52
N ALA A 69 8.78 -25.29 27.17
CA ALA A 69 7.56 -24.65 27.65
C ALA A 69 6.35 -25.07 26.80
N VAL A 70 5.17 -25.09 27.42
CA VAL A 70 3.89 -25.48 26.80
C VAL A 70 3.33 -24.34 25.95
N ASP A 71 2.79 -24.67 24.77
CA ASP A 71 2.11 -23.70 23.88
C ASP A 71 0.84 -23.10 24.53
N PRO A 72 0.58 -21.78 24.39
CA PRO A 72 -0.68 -21.17 24.77
C PRO A 72 -1.78 -21.41 23.71
N ASP A 73 -2.96 -21.82 24.17
CA ASP A 73 -4.16 -22.06 23.36
C ASP A 73 -4.73 -20.73 22.77
N ILE A 74 -4.51 -20.50 21.47
CA ILE A 74 -5.07 -19.34 20.75
C ILE A 74 -6.42 -19.72 20.15
N ARG A 75 -7.51 -19.23 20.75
CA ARG A 75 -8.87 -19.43 20.24
C ARG A 75 -9.34 -18.25 19.39
N PRO A 76 -9.84 -18.47 18.16
CA PRO A 76 -10.52 -17.42 17.41
C PRO A 76 -11.83 -17.04 18.09
N ALA A 77 -12.10 -15.75 18.21
CA ALA A 77 -13.35 -15.23 18.76
C ALA A 77 -14.39 -15.06 17.63
N SER A 78 -15.44 -15.88 17.64
CA SER A 78 -16.61 -15.68 16.77
C SER A 78 -17.40 -14.44 17.22
N PRO A 79 -17.87 -13.58 16.29
CA PRO A 79 -18.68 -12.42 16.65
C PRO A 79 -20.07 -12.86 17.15
N SER A 80 -20.48 -12.30 18.29
CA SER A 80 -21.82 -12.51 18.86
C SER A 80 -22.87 -11.73 18.07
N THR A 81 -23.92 -12.41 17.62
CA THR A 81 -25.14 -11.80 17.10
C THR A 81 -26.03 -11.34 18.25
N ALA A 82 -26.28 -10.03 18.34
CA ALA A 82 -27.29 -9.49 19.23
C ALA A 82 -28.69 -9.65 18.61
N ALA A 83 -29.51 -10.55 19.17
CA ALA A 83 -30.95 -10.60 18.98
C ALA A 83 -31.61 -10.68 20.37
N GLY A 84 -32.62 -9.85 20.61
CA GLY A 84 -33.12 -9.58 21.96
C GLY A 84 -33.87 -10.75 22.61
N GLU A 85 -33.75 -10.85 23.93
CA GLU A 85 -34.58 -11.73 24.75
C GLU A 85 -36.06 -11.33 24.67
N LEU A 86 -36.91 -12.33 24.41
CA LEU A 86 -38.25 -12.39 24.99
C LEU A 86 -38.37 -13.74 25.72
N THR A 87 -38.59 -13.64 27.02
CA THR A 87 -38.59 -14.74 27.98
C THR A 87 -39.86 -15.57 27.96
N THR A 88 -39.76 -16.91 27.97
CA THR A 88 -40.63 -17.80 28.77
C THR A 88 -39.95 -19.13 29.10
N THR A 89 -40.24 -19.63 30.31
CA THR A 89 -39.63 -20.77 31.01
C THR A 89 -40.09 -22.15 30.48
N PRO A 90 -39.26 -23.22 30.56
CA PRO A 90 -39.65 -24.58 30.15
C PRO A 90 -40.31 -25.42 31.26
N ALA A 91 -41.03 -26.48 30.88
CA ALA A 91 -41.45 -27.57 31.76
C ALA A 91 -41.41 -28.93 31.03
N GLU A 92 -41.03 -29.94 31.81
CA GLU A 92 -40.42 -31.24 31.50
C GLU A 92 -41.41 -32.38 31.13
N VAL A 93 -40.88 -33.63 31.10
CA VAL A 93 -41.56 -34.95 31.10
C VAL A 93 -41.88 -35.55 29.71
N GLN A 94 -41.64 -36.83 29.35
CA GLN A 94 -40.64 -37.89 29.62
C GLN A 94 -41.28 -39.26 29.27
N GLN A 95 -40.56 -40.10 28.50
CA GLN A 95 -40.70 -41.57 28.30
C GLN A 95 -41.99 -42.23 27.77
N ALA A 96 -41.82 -43.12 26.78
CA ALA A 96 -42.08 -44.58 26.81
C ALA A 96 -42.52 -45.10 25.41
N ALA A 97 -42.33 -46.35 24.95
CA ALA A 97 -41.35 -47.44 25.12
C ALA A 97 -41.97 -48.70 24.47
N GLY A 98 -41.21 -49.48 23.67
CA GLY A 98 -41.57 -50.85 23.25
C GLY A 98 -42.57 -51.00 22.08
N GLN A 99 -42.62 -52.12 21.35
CA GLN A 99 -41.81 -53.36 21.36
C GLN A 99 -41.95 -54.09 20.00
N ALA A 100 -40.95 -54.89 19.60
CA ALA A 100 -41.03 -55.86 18.48
C ALA A 100 -41.55 -57.24 18.99
N PRO A 101 -42.00 -58.17 18.11
CA PRO A 101 -41.11 -59.05 17.32
C PRO A 101 -41.61 -59.18 15.84
N THR A 102 -41.20 -60.09 14.93
CA THR A 102 -40.43 -61.37 14.99
C THR A 102 -39.71 -61.63 13.65
N ALA A 103 -38.84 -62.64 13.56
CA ALA A 103 -38.25 -63.19 12.33
C ALA A 103 -38.88 -64.58 11.99
N ALA A 104 -38.58 -65.34 10.92
CA ALA A 104 -37.65 -65.23 9.79
C ALA A 104 -38.12 -66.15 8.62
N ALA A 105 -37.72 -65.87 7.37
CA ALA A 105 -37.49 -66.90 6.34
C ALA A 105 -36.68 -66.30 5.17
N SER A 106 -35.59 -66.95 4.76
CA SER A 106 -34.61 -66.40 3.82
C SER A 106 -34.87 -66.77 2.36
N ALA A 107 -34.58 -65.84 1.45
CA ALA A 107 -34.17 -66.13 0.08
C ALA A 107 -33.15 -65.07 -0.38
N GLU A 108 -32.12 -65.50 -1.09
CA GLU A 108 -30.87 -64.78 -1.30
C GLU A 108 -30.85 -64.04 -2.66
N ALA A 109 -30.61 -62.72 -2.67
CA ALA A 109 -30.34 -61.95 -3.87
C ALA A 109 -29.53 -60.66 -3.56
N LEU A 110 -28.64 -60.29 -4.48
CA LEU A 110 -27.62 -59.24 -4.34
C LEU A 110 -28.21 -57.81 -4.17
N PRO A 111 -27.63 -56.93 -3.33
CA PRO A 111 -28.11 -55.56 -3.18
C PRO A 111 -27.61 -54.64 -4.30
N ALA A 112 -28.54 -53.89 -4.91
CA ALA A 112 -28.25 -52.69 -5.68
C ALA A 112 -27.99 -51.49 -4.73
N PRO A 113 -27.23 -50.46 -5.15
CA PRO A 113 -26.89 -49.33 -4.28
C PRO A 113 -28.10 -48.42 -4.00
N ALA A 114 -28.16 -47.90 -2.77
CA ALA A 114 -29.20 -46.97 -2.30
C ALA A 114 -29.00 -45.54 -2.83
N PRO A 115 -30.07 -44.70 -2.89
CA PRO A 115 -30.01 -43.38 -3.50
C PRO A 115 -29.33 -42.34 -2.60
N THR A 116 -28.53 -41.46 -3.22
CA THR A 116 -27.95 -40.28 -2.56
C THR A 116 -28.97 -39.15 -2.45
N THR A 117 -29.14 -38.62 -1.24
CA THR A 117 -29.89 -37.39 -0.98
C THR A 117 -29.03 -36.16 -1.30
N THR A 118 -29.47 -35.36 -2.27
CA THR A 118 -28.78 -34.13 -2.69
C THR A 118 -29.09 -32.98 -1.73
N ALA A 119 -28.09 -32.47 -1.01
CA ALA A 119 -28.18 -31.18 -0.32
C ALA A 119 -28.08 -30.02 -1.34
N PRO A 120 -28.75 -28.88 -1.12
CA PRO A 120 -28.68 -27.74 -2.04
C PRO A 120 -27.26 -27.14 -2.06
N ALA A 121 -26.81 -26.76 -3.26
CA ALA A 121 -25.47 -26.20 -3.47
C ALA A 121 -25.31 -24.83 -2.77
N PRO A 122 -24.11 -24.49 -2.25
CA PRO A 122 -23.84 -23.16 -1.72
C PRO A 122 -23.88 -22.12 -2.85
N THR A 123 -24.35 -20.93 -2.52
CA THR A 123 -24.24 -19.73 -3.38
C THR A 123 -22.77 -19.44 -3.69
N PRO A 124 -22.40 -19.13 -4.95
CA PRO A 124 -21.02 -18.84 -5.30
C PRO A 124 -20.53 -17.56 -4.63
N GLU A 125 -19.40 -17.66 -3.97
CA GLU A 125 -18.68 -16.56 -3.32
C GLU A 125 -18.05 -15.62 -4.37
N VAL A 126 -17.95 -14.32 -4.05
CA VAL A 126 -17.64 -13.26 -5.02
C VAL A 126 -16.13 -13.12 -5.24
N PRO A 127 -15.58 -13.34 -6.46
CA PRO A 127 -14.20 -13.01 -6.75
C PRO A 127 -14.06 -11.51 -7.01
N TRP A 128 -13.34 -10.84 -6.12
CA TRP A 128 -12.73 -9.54 -6.37
C TRP A 128 -11.61 -9.70 -7.41
N ILE A 129 -11.55 -8.82 -8.41
CA ILE A 129 -10.45 -8.77 -9.38
C ILE A 129 -9.63 -7.51 -9.06
N PRO A 130 -8.49 -7.62 -8.36
CA PRO A 130 -7.64 -6.47 -8.10
C PRO A 130 -7.03 -5.93 -9.40
N PRO A 131 -6.57 -4.66 -9.43
CA PRO A 131 -5.95 -4.08 -10.62
C PRO A 131 -4.73 -4.90 -11.05
N LEU A 132 -4.78 -5.50 -12.23
CA LEU A 132 -3.64 -6.22 -12.79
C LEU A 132 -2.51 -5.25 -13.09
N TRP A 133 -1.33 -5.50 -12.51
CA TRP A 133 -0.09 -5.11 -13.15
C TRP A 133 0.00 -5.87 -14.49
N ALA A 134 0.27 -5.14 -15.58
CA ALA A 134 0.52 -5.76 -16.87
C ALA A 134 1.83 -6.58 -16.78
N PRO A 135 1.88 -7.81 -17.36
CA PRO A 135 3.05 -8.68 -17.25
C PRO A 135 4.26 -8.14 -18.03
N ASP A 136 5.46 -8.53 -17.60
CA ASP A 136 6.78 -7.99 -17.97
C ASP A 136 7.25 -8.23 -19.43
N ALA A 137 6.34 -8.34 -20.40
CA ALA A 137 6.68 -8.61 -21.80
C ALA A 137 6.53 -7.37 -22.69
N GLU A 138 7.65 -7.02 -23.34
CA GLU A 138 7.72 -6.29 -24.61
C GLU A 138 7.71 -4.74 -24.59
N LEU A 139 8.69 -4.15 -23.90
CA LEU A 139 9.30 -2.86 -24.28
C LEU A 139 10.83 -3.00 -24.45
N ALA A 140 11.27 -3.59 -25.57
CA ALA A 140 12.68 -3.77 -25.90
C ALA A 140 13.06 -3.05 -27.20
N ALA A 141 13.80 -1.94 -27.08
CA ALA A 141 14.47 -1.24 -28.18
C ALA A 141 15.79 -0.62 -27.66
N PRO A 142 16.82 -0.39 -28.50
CA PRO A 142 18.21 -0.51 -28.07
C PRO A 142 18.79 0.71 -27.32
N SER A 143 19.77 0.42 -26.45
CA SER A 143 20.51 1.40 -25.65
C SER A 143 21.37 2.36 -26.49
N PRO A 144 21.58 3.59 -25.98
CA PRO A 144 22.91 4.18 -26.06
C PRO A 144 23.39 4.86 -24.76
N THR A 145 24.67 4.60 -24.46
CA THR A 145 25.69 5.48 -23.85
C THR A 145 25.33 6.37 -22.63
N ARG A 146 26.00 6.06 -21.51
CA ARG A 146 26.09 6.87 -20.27
C ARG A 146 26.46 8.34 -20.50
N LEU A 147 25.67 9.26 -19.94
CA LEU A 147 26.04 10.65 -19.67
C LEU A 147 25.85 10.97 -18.17
N ALA A 148 26.41 12.11 -17.72
CA ALA A 148 26.59 12.44 -16.30
C ALA A 148 25.29 12.81 -15.56
N ALA A 149 25.32 12.71 -14.23
CA ALA A 149 24.19 13.03 -13.36
C ALA A 149 23.79 14.53 -13.46
N PRO A 150 22.49 14.85 -13.55
CA PRO A 150 22.03 16.22 -13.57
C PRO A 150 22.02 16.85 -12.16
N GLU A 151 22.27 18.15 -12.15
CA GLU A 151 22.06 19.07 -11.04
C GLU A 151 20.58 19.16 -10.66
N SER A 152 20.28 19.68 -9.45
CA SER A 152 18.94 19.69 -8.84
C SER A 152 17.83 20.10 -9.81
N ALA A 153 16.97 19.16 -10.19
CA ALA A 153 15.86 19.41 -11.09
C ALA A 153 14.75 20.19 -10.36
N ALA A 154 14.55 21.44 -10.78
CA ALA A 154 13.30 22.14 -10.49
C ALA A 154 12.11 21.32 -11.04
N LEU A 155 11.00 21.31 -10.31
CA LEU A 155 9.77 20.59 -10.68
C LEU A 155 9.37 20.94 -12.12
N ALA A 156 9.48 19.96 -13.03
CA ALA A 156 9.01 20.11 -14.39
C ALA A 156 7.50 20.36 -14.37
N ALA A 157 7.06 21.47 -14.96
CA ALA A 157 5.64 21.72 -15.13
C ALA A 157 5.03 20.59 -15.98
N PRO A 158 3.85 20.05 -15.63
CA PRO A 158 3.18 19.07 -16.47
C PRO A 158 2.92 19.68 -17.85
N GLU A 159 3.25 18.95 -18.91
CA GLU A 159 2.91 19.39 -20.27
C GLU A 159 1.39 19.57 -20.38
N ALA A 160 1.00 20.72 -20.91
CA ALA A 160 -0.40 21.05 -21.07
C ALA A 160 -1.07 20.08 -22.06
N LEU A 161 -2.18 19.50 -21.63
CA LEU A 161 -3.06 18.68 -22.47
C LEU A 161 -3.45 19.46 -23.73
N VAL A 162 -3.53 18.77 -24.86
CA VAL A 162 -3.99 19.37 -26.12
C VAL A 162 -5.53 19.46 -26.07
N PRO A 163 -6.13 20.66 -26.19
CA PRO A 163 -7.56 20.88 -26.00
C PRO A 163 -8.38 20.49 -27.25
N ASP A 164 -8.15 19.28 -27.77
CA ASP A 164 -8.83 18.74 -28.94
C ASP A 164 -10.13 18.02 -28.58
N SER A 165 -11.12 18.04 -29.49
CA SER A 165 -12.37 17.32 -29.30
C SER A 165 -12.17 15.81 -29.39
N ASN A 166 -12.51 15.12 -28.29
CA ASN A 166 -12.33 13.67 -28.15
C ASN A 166 -13.62 12.85 -28.40
N ALA A 167 -14.75 13.51 -28.70
CA ALA A 167 -16.06 12.86 -28.79
C ALA A 167 -16.12 11.73 -29.84
N GLY A 168 -15.43 11.90 -30.97
CA GLY A 168 -15.33 10.85 -32.00
C GLY A 168 -14.51 9.63 -31.54
N ALA A 169 -13.44 9.87 -30.78
CA ALA A 169 -12.62 8.80 -30.20
C ALA A 169 -13.38 8.01 -29.13
N ILE A 170 -14.11 8.71 -28.25
CA ILE A 170 -15.00 8.09 -27.24
C ILE A 170 -16.07 7.21 -27.91
N LEU A 171 -16.72 7.70 -28.98
CA LEU A 171 -17.71 6.92 -29.73
C LEU A 171 -17.08 5.69 -30.41
N THR A 172 -15.88 5.86 -30.97
CA THR A 172 -15.11 4.75 -31.57
C THR A 172 -14.81 3.67 -30.55
N VAL A 173 -14.27 4.05 -29.38
CA VAL A 173 -13.94 3.13 -28.28
C VAL A 173 -15.19 2.38 -27.79
N PHE A 174 -16.28 3.09 -27.53
CA PHE A 174 -17.56 2.49 -27.12
C PHE A 174 -18.08 1.46 -28.14
N ASN A 175 -18.08 1.82 -29.43
CA ASN A 175 -18.55 0.93 -30.50
C ASN A 175 -17.65 -0.31 -30.62
N ARG A 176 -16.32 -0.15 -30.66
CA ARG A 176 -15.38 -1.27 -30.78
C ARG A 176 -15.43 -2.24 -29.61
N ILE A 177 -15.59 -1.74 -28.37
CA ILE A 177 -15.79 -2.59 -27.19
C ILE A 177 -17.09 -3.40 -27.30
N ASN A 178 -18.19 -2.76 -27.71
CA ASN A 178 -19.48 -3.43 -27.86
C ASN A 178 -19.54 -4.41 -29.03
N GLU A 179 -18.94 -4.08 -30.18
CA GLU A 179 -18.70 -5.02 -31.29
C GLU A 179 -17.96 -6.27 -30.79
N TYR A 180 -16.90 -6.07 -30.00
CA TYR A 180 -16.11 -7.18 -29.48
C TYR A 180 -16.91 -8.03 -28.46
N ARG A 181 -17.62 -7.41 -27.51
CA ARG A 181 -18.49 -8.12 -26.55
C ARG A 181 -19.56 -8.95 -27.25
N VAL A 182 -20.26 -8.36 -28.22
CA VAL A 182 -21.28 -9.06 -29.02
C VAL A 182 -20.66 -10.21 -29.82
N SER A 183 -19.44 -10.05 -30.35
CA SER A 183 -18.71 -11.14 -31.04
C SER A 183 -18.38 -12.33 -30.14
N LYS A 184 -18.43 -12.16 -28.81
CA LYS A 184 -18.26 -13.21 -27.79
C LYS A 184 -19.57 -13.66 -27.15
N GLY A 185 -20.72 -13.26 -27.69
CA GLY A 185 -22.03 -13.62 -27.16
C GLY A 185 -22.44 -12.88 -25.88
N LEU A 186 -21.74 -11.78 -25.54
CA LEU A 186 -22.05 -10.96 -24.37
C LEU A 186 -23.02 -9.82 -24.72
N ASN A 187 -23.77 -9.37 -23.72
CA ASN A 187 -24.57 -8.15 -23.85
C ASN A 187 -23.66 -6.92 -24.03
N PRO A 188 -24.05 -5.95 -24.87
CA PRO A 188 -23.36 -4.67 -24.96
C PRO A 188 -23.51 -3.90 -23.64
N VAL A 189 -22.44 -3.22 -23.23
CA VAL A 189 -22.46 -2.25 -22.12
C VAL A 189 -23.12 -0.96 -22.56
N LYS A 190 -23.82 -0.31 -21.64
CA LYS A 190 -24.39 1.03 -21.81
C LYS A 190 -23.37 2.11 -21.44
N TYR A 191 -23.65 3.36 -21.76
CA TYR A 191 -22.77 4.50 -21.46
C TYR A 191 -23.35 5.39 -20.36
N HIS A 192 -22.52 5.96 -19.49
CA HIS A 192 -22.95 6.90 -18.45
C HIS A 192 -22.07 8.16 -18.39
N PRO A 193 -22.61 9.37 -18.63
CA PRO A 193 -21.81 10.61 -18.65
C PRO A 193 -21.00 10.88 -17.37
N THR A 194 -21.56 10.62 -16.18
CA THR A 194 -20.83 10.80 -14.90
C THR A 194 -19.65 9.84 -14.75
N VAL A 195 -19.76 8.62 -15.28
CA VAL A 195 -18.65 7.64 -15.30
C VAL A 195 -17.61 8.04 -16.35
N ALA A 196 -18.04 8.63 -17.47
CA ALA A 196 -17.12 9.20 -18.44
C ALA A 196 -16.34 10.39 -17.88
N GLY A 197 -16.95 11.21 -17.02
CA GLY A 197 -16.23 12.26 -16.28
C GLY A 197 -15.15 11.72 -15.34
N LEU A 198 -15.42 10.60 -14.65
CA LEU A 198 -14.43 9.89 -13.84
C LEU A 198 -13.24 9.36 -14.69
N ALA A 199 -13.54 8.74 -15.83
CA ALA A 199 -12.55 8.23 -16.76
C ALA A 199 -11.74 9.36 -17.43
N GLN A 200 -12.37 10.47 -17.80
CA GLN A 200 -11.72 11.63 -18.42
C GLN A 200 -10.75 12.30 -17.45
N GLU A 201 -11.15 12.56 -16.22
CA GLU A 201 -10.26 13.11 -15.18
C GLU A 201 -9.02 12.23 -14.99
N TRP A 202 -9.20 10.90 -14.98
CA TRP A 202 -8.04 10.02 -14.84
C TRP A 202 -7.16 10.02 -16.09
N SER A 203 -7.74 10.02 -17.29
CA SER A 203 -7.02 10.16 -18.57
C SER A 203 -6.20 11.46 -18.61
N ASP A 204 -6.77 12.57 -18.16
CA ASP A 204 -6.11 13.88 -18.07
C ASP A 204 -4.95 13.86 -17.06
N SER A 205 -5.15 13.20 -15.91
CA SER A 205 -4.13 12.99 -14.87
C SER A 205 -2.95 12.15 -15.37
N ILE A 206 -3.19 11.02 -16.05
CA ILE A 206 -2.12 10.15 -16.55
C ILE A 206 -1.40 10.77 -17.75
N ALA A 207 -2.11 11.49 -18.63
CA ALA A 207 -1.54 12.13 -19.80
C ALA A 207 -0.64 13.34 -19.45
N SER A 208 -1.10 14.23 -18.57
CA SER A 208 -0.30 15.40 -18.13
C SER A 208 0.98 14.99 -17.38
N ARG A 209 0.90 13.90 -16.60
CA ARG A 209 2.04 13.30 -15.89
C ARG A 209 2.81 12.27 -16.72
N GLU A 210 2.36 11.91 -17.91
CA GLU A 210 2.89 10.79 -18.71
C GLU A 210 3.16 9.49 -17.91
N VAL A 211 2.31 9.14 -16.94
CA VAL A 211 2.46 7.92 -16.13
C VAL A 211 1.41 6.91 -16.55
N ILE A 212 1.85 5.73 -17.00
CA ILE A 212 0.93 4.63 -17.33
C ILE A 212 0.46 3.98 -16.01
N GLU A 213 -0.68 4.42 -15.48
CA GLU A 213 -1.19 3.87 -14.23
C GLU A 213 -2.71 3.78 -14.14
N HIS A 214 -3.17 2.64 -13.62
CA HIS A 214 -4.55 2.46 -13.19
C HIS A 214 -4.88 3.33 -11.98
N ARG A 215 -6.09 3.90 -11.95
CA ARG A 215 -6.62 4.57 -10.78
C ARG A 215 -6.90 3.53 -9.70
N ALA A 216 -6.24 3.64 -8.55
CA ALA A 216 -6.66 2.84 -7.41
C ALA A 216 -8.08 3.30 -6.99
N SER A 217 -8.98 2.33 -6.81
CA SER A 217 -10.26 2.56 -6.14
C SER A 217 -11.23 3.53 -6.78
N PHE A 218 -11.18 3.66 -8.11
CA PHE A 218 -12.16 4.41 -8.91
C PHE A 218 -13.63 3.99 -8.66
N TRP A 219 -13.89 2.77 -8.21
CA TRP A 219 -15.23 2.27 -7.87
C TRP A 219 -15.83 2.84 -6.58
N THR A 220 -15.00 3.40 -5.67
CA THR A 220 -15.48 4.08 -4.46
C THR A 220 -15.72 5.57 -4.67
N ASP A 221 -15.33 6.12 -5.83
CA ASP A 221 -15.65 7.51 -6.18
C ASP A 221 -17.18 7.69 -6.24
N PRO A 222 -17.77 8.76 -5.68
CA PRO A 222 -19.21 9.00 -5.76
C PRO A 222 -19.77 8.99 -7.19
N ARG A 223 -18.95 9.30 -8.20
CA ARG A 223 -19.30 9.24 -9.64
C ARG A 223 -19.43 7.81 -10.19
N ALA A 224 -18.86 6.83 -9.51
CA ALA A 224 -19.12 5.41 -9.75
C ALA A 224 -20.49 4.96 -9.21
N MET A 225 -21.18 5.79 -8.41
CA MET A 225 -22.57 5.56 -7.97
C MET A 225 -22.80 4.19 -7.29
N ASN A 226 -21.81 3.72 -6.53
CA ASN A 226 -21.83 2.46 -5.77
C ASN A 226 -22.12 1.21 -6.63
N PRO A 227 -21.17 0.78 -7.49
CA PRO A 227 -21.33 -0.42 -8.31
C PRO A 227 -21.33 -1.67 -7.42
N ASN A 228 -22.33 -2.52 -7.58
CA ASN A 228 -22.58 -3.66 -6.69
C ASN A 228 -22.45 -5.04 -7.39
N ASN A 229 -22.01 -5.05 -8.65
CA ASN A 229 -21.71 -6.25 -9.41
C ASN A 229 -20.36 -6.11 -10.15
N GLY A 230 -19.34 -5.65 -9.42
CA GLY A 230 -17.96 -5.52 -9.91
C GLY A 230 -17.64 -4.20 -10.61
N ALA A 231 -16.34 -3.94 -10.69
CA ALA A 231 -15.74 -2.80 -11.38
C ALA A 231 -14.50 -3.25 -12.15
N GLY A 232 -14.16 -2.54 -13.23
CA GLY A 232 -12.93 -2.76 -13.99
C GLY A 232 -12.44 -1.46 -14.62
N GLU A 233 -11.13 -1.33 -14.82
CA GLU A 233 -10.54 -0.23 -15.58
C GLU A 233 -9.56 -0.81 -16.61
N VAL A 234 -9.61 -0.30 -17.83
CA VAL A 234 -8.59 -0.54 -18.85
C VAL A 234 -7.97 0.79 -19.25
N ILE A 235 -6.64 0.83 -19.36
CA ILE A 235 -5.89 2.01 -19.80
C ILE A 235 -5.00 1.65 -20.97
N ALA A 236 -4.81 2.56 -21.91
CA ALA A 236 -3.86 2.41 -23.00
C ALA A 236 -3.38 3.78 -23.46
N ILE A 237 -2.27 3.78 -24.18
CA ILE A 237 -1.67 4.95 -24.83
C ILE A 237 -1.41 4.60 -26.28
N ARG A 238 -1.19 5.59 -27.16
CA ARG A 238 -0.56 5.34 -28.47
C ARG A 238 0.32 6.50 -28.90
N THR A 239 1.25 6.19 -29.80
CA THR A 239 2.12 7.16 -30.49
C THR A 239 1.45 7.83 -31.70
N ASP A 240 0.29 7.34 -32.12
CA ASP A 240 -0.65 8.00 -33.02
C ASP A 240 -1.95 8.35 -32.27
N ARG A 241 -2.97 8.86 -32.98
CA ARG A 241 -4.28 9.22 -32.40
C ARG A 241 -5.42 8.28 -32.82
N ASP A 242 -5.12 7.05 -33.24
CA ASP A 242 -6.16 6.08 -33.59
C ASP A 242 -6.76 5.41 -32.34
N ALA A 243 -7.93 5.91 -31.93
CA ALA A 243 -8.65 5.40 -30.77
C ALA A 243 -9.18 3.96 -30.94
N ALA A 244 -9.32 3.44 -32.16
CA ALA A 244 -9.69 2.03 -32.35
C ALA A 244 -8.55 1.09 -31.94
N GLN A 245 -7.30 1.51 -32.14
CA GLN A 245 -6.11 0.72 -31.79
C GLN A 245 -5.86 0.65 -30.27
N LEU A 246 -6.46 1.54 -29.46
CA LEU A 246 -6.51 1.38 -28.00
C LEU A 246 -7.27 0.09 -27.62
N VAL A 247 -8.38 -0.19 -28.31
CA VAL A 247 -9.20 -1.39 -28.07
C VAL A 247 -8.48 -2.65 -28.57
N GLU A 248 -7.74 -2.57 -29.68
CA GLU A 248 -6.90 -3.68 -30.13
C GLU A 248 -5.76 -4.01 -29.14
N TRP A 249 -5.16 -3.01 -28.49
CA TRP A 249 -4.20 -3.24 -27.39
C TRP A 249 -4.90 -3.90 -26.18
N TRP A 250 -6.07 -3.41 -25.76
CA TRP A 250 -6.81 -4.07 -24.67
C TRP A 250 -7.20 -5.52 -24.97
N LYS A 251 -7.43 -5.87 -26.23
CA LYS A 251 -7.71 -7.25 -26.67
C LYS A 251 -6.47 -8.16 -26.65
N SER A 252 -5.26 -7.62 -26.85
CA SER A 252 -4.02 -8.42 -26.81
C SER A 252 -3.51 -8.69 -25.39
N SER A 253 -3.82 -7.81 -24.43
CA SER A 253 -3.49 -7.99 -23.01
C SER A 253 -4.47 -8.96 -22.33
N THR A 254 -3.98 -10.07 -21.76
CA THR A 254 -4.82 -11.06 -21.04
C THR A 254 -5.68 -10.42 -19.95
N GLY A 255 -5.11 -9.49 -19.18
CA GLY A 255 -5.81 -8.80 -18.08
C GLY A 255 -6.88 -7.84 -18.57
N HIS A 256 -6.56 -6.97 -19.52
CA HIS A 256 -7.55 -6.03 -20.08
C HIS A 256 -8.64 -6.76 -20.87
N ASN A 257 -8.28 -7.79 -21.63
CA ASN A 257 -9.23 -8.62 -22.38
C ASN A 257 -10.20 -9.37 -21.46
N ALA A 258 -9.76 -9.82 -20.29
CA ALA A 258 -10.65 -10.38 -19.28
C ALA A 258 -11.70 -9.36 -18.80
N LEU A 259 -11.30 -8.10 -18.57
CA LEU A 259 -12.23 -7.02 -18.20
C LEU A 259 -13.18 -6.65 -19.35
N LEU A 260 -12.68 -6.56 -20.59
CA LEU A 260 -13.52 -6.33 -21.78
C LEU A 260 -14.62 -7.38 -21.94
N LEU A 261 -14.35 -8.62 -21.49
CA LEU A 261 -15.25 -9.78 -21.62
C LEU A 261 -15.94 -10.20 -20.32
N ASP A 262 -15.83 -9.42 -19.24
CA ASP A 262 -16.52 -9.73 -17.99
C ASP A 262 -18.05 -9.57 -18.19
N PRO A 263 -18.87 -10.63 -17.99
CA PRO A 263 -20.32 -10.56 -18.17
C PRO A 263 -21.03 -9.74 -17.10
N ARG A 264 -20.37 -9.42 -15.97
CA ARG A 264 -20.95 -8.65 -14.86
C ARG A 264 -21.12 -7.18 -15.20
N PHE A 265 -20.25 -6.64 -16.06
CA PHE A 265 -20.28 -5.23 -16.46
C PHE A 265 -21.43 -4.93 -17.42
N ASN A 266 -22.18 -3.85 -17.13
CA ASN A 266 -23.32 -3.41 -17.93
C ASN A 266 -23.35 -1.89 -18.20
N VAL A 267 -22.43 -1.13 -17.61
CA VAL A 267 -22.22 0.30 -17.83
C VAL A 267 -20.73 0.56 -18.03
N MET A 268 -20.39 1.51 -18.90
CA MET A 268 -19.04 2.06 -19.04
C MET A 268 -19.06 3.60 -19.15
N GLY A 269 -17.89 4.20 -18.90
CA GLY A 269 -17.55 5.56 -19.30
C GLY A 269 -16.12 5.57 -19.84
N ALA A 270 -15.85 6.42 -20.82
CA ALA A 270 -14.55 6.50 -21.49
C ALA A 270 -14.03 7.94 -21.45
N GLY A 271 -12.75 8.07 -21.10
CA GLY A 271 -11.97 9.29 -21.14
C GLY A 271 -10.85 9.16 -22.16
N ILE A 272 -10.65 10.19 -22.97
CA ILE A 272 -9.60 10.22 -23.99
C ILE A 272 -8.90 11.58 -23.91
N SER A 273 -7.58 11.58 -23.76
CA SER A 273 -6.76 12.79 -23.63
C SER A 273 -5.67 12.80 -24.69
N TYR A 274 -5.28 13.99 -25.15
CA TYR A 274 -4.27 14.16 -26.18
C TYR A 274 -3.07 14.95 -25.64
N THR A 275 -1.87 14.56 -26.06
CA THR A 275 -0.63 15.32 -25.82
C THR A 275 0.05 15.64 -27.17
N ASN A 276 1.14 16.41 -27.09
CA ASN A 276 2.07 16.65 -28.20
C ASN A 276 3.44 15.97 -27.95
N SER A 277 3.45 14.87 -27.19
CA SER A 277 4.64 14.11 -26.82
C SER A 277 4.72 12.77 -27.58
N THR A 278 5.62 11.87 -27.15
CA THR A 278 5.76 10.52 -27.73
C THR A 278 4.43 9.77 -27.77
N TYR A 279 3.58 9.92 -26.75
CA TYR A 279 2.30 9.24 -26.63
C TYR A 279 1.14 10.22 -26.89
N GLN A 280 0.80 10.41 -28.16
CA GLN A 280 -0.17 11.42 -28.62
C GLN A 280 -1.61 11.22 -28.12
N VAL A 281 -2.02 10.01 -27.73
CA VAL A 281 -3.34 9.73 -27.15
C VAL A 281 -3.24 8.82 -25.93
N TRP A 282 -4.05 9.13 -24.93
CA TRP A 282 -4.22 8.38 -23.69
C TRP A 282 -5.70 8.04 -23.57
N GLY A 283 -6.00 6.81 -23.19
CA GLY A 283 -7.37 6.34 -23.04
C GLY A 283 -7.58 5.57 -21.76
N VAL A 284 -8.67 5.89 -21.07
CA VAL A 284 -9.14 5.23 -19.85
C VAL A 284 -10.60 4.82 -20.08
N VAL A 285 -10.95 3.59 -19.75
CA VAL A 285 -12.35 3.14 -19.70
C VAL A 285 -12.62 2.50 -18.35
N ASN A 286 -13.58 3.08 -17.60
CA ASN A 286 -14.12 2.46 -16.40
C ASN A 286 -15.37 1.66 -16.78
N PHE A 287 -15.40 0.39 -16.36
CA PHE A 287 -16.52 -0.52 -16.45
C PHE A 287 -17.12 -0.74 -15.06
N PHE A 288 -18.45 -0.80 -15.00
CA PHE A 288 -19.19 -1.07 -13.77
C PHE A 288 -20.34 -2.05 -14.04
N GLY A 289 -20.56 -2.95 -13.08
CA GLY A 289 -21.77 -3.76 -12.99
C GLY A 289 -22.70 -3.22 -11.92
N TYR A 290 -23.95 -2.98 -12.29
CA TYR A 290 -25.03 -2.63 -11.37
C TYR A 290 -26.19 -3.60 -11.49
N THR A 291 -26.77 -4.05 -10.37
CA THR A 291 -28.04 -4.80 -10.38
C THR A 291 -29.23 -3.94 -10.83
N THR A 292 -29.16 -2.62 -10.58
CA THR A 292 -30.10 -1.62 -11.09
C THR A 292 -29.32 -0.50 -11.77
N LEU A 293 -29.61 -0.22 -13.05
CA LEU A 293 -28.88 0.79 -13.82
C LEU A 293 -29.06 2.20 -13.22
N PRO A 294 -27.97 2.99 -13.06
CA PRO A 294 -28.07 4.37 -12.61
C PRO A 294 -28.92 5.26 -13.52
N ALA A 295 -29.63 6.22 -12.93
CA ALA A 295 -30.40 7.21 -13.68
C ALA A 295 -29.47 8.10 -14.53
N GLY A 296 -29.77 8.24 -15.82
CA GLY A 296 -28.89 8.90 -16.79
C GLY A 296 -28.04 7.95 -17.65
N THR A 297 -28.14 6.63 -17.43
CA THR A 297 -27.56 5.62 -18.33
C THR A 297 -28.19 5.67 -19.73
N VAL A 298 -27.38 5.80 -20.77
CA VAL A 298 -27.79 5.89 -22.19
C VAL A 298 -27.21 4.75 -23.04
N SER A 299 -27.78 4.51 -24.22
CA SER A 299 -27.35 3.43 -25.13
C SER A 299 -26.12 3.75 -25.99
N SER A 300 -25.67 5.01 -26.02
CA SER A 300 -24.51 5.48 -26.80
C SER A 300 -23.96 6.78 -26.20
N PRO A 301 -22.65 7.07 -26.32
CA PRO A 301 -22.12 8.43 -26.22
C PRO A 301 -22.84 9.38 -27.20
N GLY A 302 -22.85 10.68 -26.88
CA GLY A 302 -23.37 11.75 -27.75
C GLY A 302 -24.81 12.24 -27.43
N GLY A 303 -25.48 11.67 -26.42
CA GLY A 303 -26.85 12.05 -26.04
C GLY A 303 -26.99 13.26 -25.12
N GLY A 304 -25.91 13.90 -24.68
CA GLY A 304 -25.97 15.08 -23.82
C GLY A 304 -24.62 15.72 -23.58
N SER A 305 -24.60 17.06 -23.59
CA SER A 305 -23.47 17.87 -23.14
C SER A 305 -23.41 17.86 -21.61
N GLY A 306 -23.02 16.71 -21.04
CA GLY A 306 -22.46 16.71 -19.69
C GLY A 306 -21.21 17.57 -19.74
N GLY A 307 -21.29 18.81 -19.25
CA GLY A 307 -20.13 19.69 -19.16
C GLY A 307 -19.02 18.98 -18.40
N ALA A 308 -17.77 19.19 -18.81
CA ALA A 308 -16.63 18.61 -18.13
C ALA A 308 -16.76 18.88 -16.63
N PHE A 309 -16.88 17.81 -15.82
CA PHE A 309 -16.89 17.97 -14.38
C PHE A 309 -15.58 18.64 -14.01
N PRO A 310 -15.59 19.77 -13.27
CA PRO A 310 -14.35 20.38 -12.84
C PRO A 310 -13.58 19.33 -12.03
N PRO A 311 -12.28 19.12 -12.30
CA PRO A 311 -11.50 18.18 -11.53
C PRO A 311 -11.55 18.58 -10.05
N PRO A 312 -11.60 17.61 -9.11
CA PRO A 312 -11.54 17.90 -7.69
C PRO A 312 -10.26 18.67 -7.38
N ALA A 313 -10.33 19.54 -6.37
CA ALA A 313 -9.15 20.26 -5.92
C ALA A 313 -8.05 19.26 -5.51
N PRO A 314 -6.78 19.48 -5.91
CA PRO A 314 -5.69 18.57 -5.58
C PRO A 314 -5.54 18.46 -4.06
N SER A 315 -5.34 17.22 -3.62
CA SER A 315 -5.28 16.80 -2.23
C SER A 315 -3.87 16.35 -1.84
N MET A 316 -3.65 16.20 -0.53
CA MET A 316 -2.45 15.56 0.02
C MET A 316 -2.24 14.10 -0.47
N CYS A 317 -3.28 13.49 -1.04
CA CYS A 317 -3.26 12.13 -1.55
C CYS A 317 -3.07 12.03 -3.07
N ASP A 318 -2.82 13.13 -3.79
CA ASP A 318 -2.52 13.10 -5.22
C ASP A 318 -1.00 13.11 -5.48
N ALA A 319 -0.56 12.42 -6.54
CA ALA A 319 0.87 12.24 -6.85
C ALA A 319 1.55 13.57 -7.25
N PRO A 320 2.72 13.92 -6.66
CA PRO A 320 3.34 15.24 -6.86
C PRO A 320 4.10 15.42 -8.19
N ALA A 321 4.46 14.34 -8.91
CA ALA A 321 5.18 14.42 -10.19
C ALA A 321 5.06 13.12 -11.03
N ARG A 322 5.66 13.14 -12.24
CA ARG A 322 5.80 11.96 -13.13
C ARG A 322 6.63 10.86 -12.45
N HIS A 323 6.02 9.73 -12.13
CA HIS A 323 6.69 8.54 -11.60
C HIS A 323 6.16 7.29 -12.32
N MET A 324 6.73 6.97 -13.48
CA MET A 324 6.46 5.70 -14.14
C MET A 324 7.40 4.64 -13.56
N PRO A 325 6.89 3.60 -12.86
CA PRO A 325 7.75 2.55 -12.32
C PRO A 325 8.42 1.81 -13.49
N PRO A 326 9.76 1.76 -13.54
CA PRO A 326 10.47 1.08 -14.62
C PRO A 326 10.39 -0.44 -14.46
N THR A 327 10.34 -1.17 -15.57
CA THR A 327 10.56 -2.62 -15.59
C THR A 327 12.06 -2.91 -15.42
N LEU A 328 12.51 -3.16 -14.20
CA LEU A 328 13.91 -3.46 -13.86
C LEU A 328 14.12 -4.93 -13.52
N ASP A 329 15.28 -5.46 -13.92
CA ASP A 329 15.80 -6.71 -13.36
C ASP A 329 16.36 -6.45 -11.95
N LEU A 330 15.58 -6.82 -10.94
CA LEU A 330 15.95 -6.73 -9.52
C LEU A 330 16.72 -7.97 -9.02
N SER A 331 17.15 -8.88 -9.90
CA SER A 331 17.85 -10.11 -9.50
C SER A 331 19.17 -9.85 -8.76
N ALA A 332 19.80 -8.70 -8.98
CA ALA A 332 21.01 -8.25 -8.30
C ALA A 332 20.76 -7.28 -7.11
N ALA A 333 19.52 -6.81 -6.92
CA ALA A 333 19.18 -5.83 -5.89
C ALA A 333 19.43 -6.36 -4.47
N ALA A 334 19.67 -5.44 -3.52
CA ALA A 334 19.85 -5.79 -2.10
C ALA A 334 18.59 -6.44 -1.49
N ILE A 335 17.43 -5.96 -1.90
CA ILE A 335 16.10 -6.49 -1.58
C ILE A 335 15.42 -6.71 -2.93
N LYS A 336 15.01 -7.95 -3.22
CA LYS A 336 14.58 -8.37 -4.56
C LYS A 336 13.10 -8.16 -4.85
N GLY A 337 12.30 -7.98 -3.82
CA GLY A 337 10.86 -7.79 -3.93
C GLY A 337 10.18 -7.59 -2.58
N PRO A 338 8.87 -7.28 -2.58
CA PRO A 338 8.11 -6.94 -1.37
C PRO A 338 7.90 -8.12 -0.41
N GLY A 339 8.17 -9.35 -0.84
CA GLY A 339 8.12 -10.55 -0.01
C GLY A 339 9.39 -10.82 0.81
N ASP A 340 10.52 -10.20 0.47
CA ASP A 340 11.83 -10.49 1.09
C ASP A 340 11.85 -10.10 2.57
N LEU A 341 12.25 -11.01 3.46
CA LEU A 341 12.43 -10.67 4.87
C LEU A 341 13.76 -9.93 5.07
N VAL A 342 13.67 -8.74 5.66
CA VAL A 342 14.84 -7.97 6.09
C VAL A 342 14.87 -7.88 7.61
N SER A 343 16.04 -8.05 8.21
CA SER A 343 16.27 -7.93 9.65
C SER A 343 17.56 -7.16 9.96
N VAL A 344 17.63 -6.58 11.15
CA VAL A 344 18.86 -6.00 11.71
C VAL A 344 19.31 -6.89 12.86
N ASP A 345 20.57 -7.29 12.88
CA ASP A 345 21.16 -8.08 13.98
C ASP A 345 21.67 -7.21 15.15
N SER A 346 22.13 -7.88 16.21
CA SER A 346 22.64 -7.22 17.42
C SER A 346 23.95 -6.43 17.21
N THR A 347 24.62 -6.59 16.07
CA THR A 347 25.80 -5.81 15.68
C THR A 347 25.47 -4.63 14.78
N GLY A 348 24.21 -4.52 14.33
CA GLY A 348 23.76 -3.52 13.38
C GLY A 348 24.02 -3.88 11.92
N GLN A 349 24.26 -5.16 11.60
CA GLN A 349 24.24 -5.64 10.22
C GLN A 349 22.80 -5.78 9.73
N LEU A 350 22.54 -5.34 8.51
CA LEU A 350 21.27 -5.52 7.82
C LEU A 350 21.35 -6.79 6.98
N LEU A 351 20.36 -7.68 7.17
CA LEU A 351 20.29 -9.01 6.60
C LEU A 351 19.04 -9.14 5.75
N ALA A 352 19.17 -9.57 4.49
CA ALA A 352 18.03 -9.89 3.62
C ALA A 352 17.94 -11.40 3.37
N ARG A 353 16.72 -11.94 3.37
CA ARG A 353 16.36 -13.30 3.00
C ARG A 353 15.32 -13.22 1.88
N ALA A 354 15.74 -13.54 0.67
CA ALA A 354 14.85 -13.46 -0.49
C ALA A 354 13.67 -14.42 -0.36
N ALA A 355 12.46 -13.98 -0.68
CA ALA A 355 11.30 -14.88 -0.76
C ALA A 355 11.48 -15.86 -1.93
N THR A 356 11.18 -17.14 -1.69
CA THR A 356 11.24 -18.20 -2.71
C THR A 356 9.87 -18.82 -2.99
N GLY A 357 8.80 -18.12 -2.60
CA GLY A 357 7.40 -18.57 -2.71
C GLY A 357 6.98 -19.58 -1.65
N MET A 358 5.68 -19.84 -1.55
CA MET A 358 5.09 -20.82 -0.61
C MET A 358 5.58 -20.70 0.85
N ARG A 359 5.79 -19.47 1.36
CA ARG A 359 6.30 -19.18 2.73
C ARG A 359 7.75 -19.64 2.96
N THR A 360 8.53 -19.87 1.90
CA THR A 360 9.95 -20.24 1.96
C THR A 360 10.86 -19.06 1.65
N PHE A 361 12.08 -19.09 2.19
CA PHE A 361 13.05 -18.01 2.08
C PHE A 361 14.47 -18.56 1.86
N ALA A 362 15.27 -17.82 1.10
CA ALA A 362 16.68 -18.10 0.89
C ALA A 362 17.53 -17.86 2.16
N ALA A 363 18.78 -18.35 2.13
CA ALA A 363 19.77 -18.03 3.14
C ALA A 363 20.00 -16.51 3.25
N ALA A 364 20.23 -16.02 4.48
CA ALA A 364 20.46 -14.60 4.73
C ALA A 364 21.74 -14.11 4.05
N LYS A 365 21.67 -12.90 3.49
CA LYS A 365 22.81 -12.14 2.98
C LYS A 365 22.94 -10.83 3.76
N ILE A 366 24.17 -10.45 4.12
CA ILE A 366 24.45 -9.11 4.62
C ILE A 366 24.31 -8.13 3.44
N ILE A 367 23.46 -7.13 3.61
CA ILE A 367 23.15 -6.09 2.61
C ILE A 367 23.48 -4.67 3.08
N GLY A 368 23.87 -4.51 4.35
CA GLY A 368 24.28 -3.22 4.92
C GLY A 368 24.81 -3.37 6.34
N SER A 369 25.33 -2.27 6.89
CA SER A 369 25.83 -2.18 8.27
C SER A 369 25.61 -0.76 8.83
N GLY A 370 25.85 -0.56 10.13
CA GLY A 370 25.64 0.73 10.80
C GLY A 370 24.25 0.91 11.42
N PHE A 371 23.35 -0.06 11.27
CA PHE A 371 21.96 0.03 11.74
C PHE A 371 21.78 -0.27 13.24
N ALA A 372 22.86 -0.29 14.05
CA ALA A 372 22.78 -0.59 15.48
C ALA A 372 21.91 0.43 16.24
N GLY A 373 22.10 1.73 15.95
CA GLY A 373 21.34 2.83 16.56
C GLY A 373 19.92 3.05 16.02
N ALA A 374 19.50 2.28 15.01
CA ALA A 374 18.13 2.37 14.48
C ALA A 374 17.13 2.03 15.58
N LYS A 375 15.99 2.73 15.60
CA LYS A 375 14.80 2.36 16.37
C LYS A 375 13.99 1.33 15.57
N GLU A 376 13.63 1.72 14.34
CA GLU A 376 12.98 0.87 13.33
C GLU A 376 13.62 1.12 11.96
N VAL A 377 13.60 0.12 11.08
CA VAL A 377 13.94 0.24 9.65
C VAL A 377 12.70 -0.22 8.89
N PHE A 378 12.25 0.54 7.90
CA PHE A 378 11.12 0.19 7.03
C PHE A 378 11.63 -0.08 5.61
N THR A 379 10.97 -0.99 4.92
CA THR A 379 11.34 -1.44 3.57
C THR A 379 10.24 -1.12 2.57
N THR A 380 10.50 -0.20 1.63
CA THR A 380 9.49 0.27 0.66
C THR A 380 10.16 0.89 -0.55
N ASP A 381 9.52 0.84 -1.72
CA ASP A 381 9.97 1.53 -2.94
C ASP A 381 9.51 3.00 -2.86
N TRP A 382 10.31 3.84 -2.19
CA TRP A 382 9.95 5.18 -1.72
C TRP A 382 9.86 6.20 -2.85
N ASP A 383 10.77 6.14 -3.83
CA ASP A 383 10.75 7.02 -5.00
C ASP A 383 10.19 6.37 -6.28
N ARG A 384 9.70 5.13 -6.19
CA ARG A 384 9.05 4.39 -7.27
C ARG A 384 9.96 4.12 -8.47
N ASP A 385 11.28 4.02 -8.24
CA ASP A 385 12.25 3.51 -9.20
C ASP A 385 12.24 1.96 -9.31
N GLY A 386 11.48 1.27 -8.45
CA GLY A 386 11.31 -0.18 -8.48
C GLY A 386 12.30 -0.95 -7.61
N ALA A 387 13.42 -0.34 -7.19
CA ALA A 387 14.26 -0.90 -6.14
C ALA A 387 13.62 -0.63 -4.76
N LEU A 388 13.75 -1.58 -3.84
CA LEU A 388 13.26 -1.39 -2.47
C LEU A 388 14.27 -0.59 -1.65
N ASP A 389 13.81 0.54 -1.09
CA ASP A 389 14.58 1.46 -0.25
C ASP A 389 14.50 1.11 1.24
N LEU A 390 15.35 1.77 2.03
CA LEU A 390 15.33 1.74 3.49
C LEU A 390 14.97 3.11 4.06
N LEU A 391 13.80 3.22 4.68
CA LEU A 391 13.48 4.36 5.54
C LEU A 391 13.83 4.00 6.99
N THR A 392 14.85 4.63 7.56
CA THR A 392 15.35 4.33 8.91
C THR A 392 14.97 5.41 9.91
N GLN A 393 14.23 5.03 10.95
CA GLN A 393 13.92 5.84 12.11
C GLN A 393 15.02 5.61 13.16
N TRP A 394 15.79 6.63 13.52
CA TRP A 394 16.91 6.51 14.46
C TRP A 394 16.50 6.85 15.89
N SER A 395 17.13 6.20 16.87
CA SER A 395 16.95 6.52 18.29
C SER A 395 17.50 7.90 18.68
N SER A 396 18.27 8.55 17.79
CA SER A 396 18.71 9.96 17.89
C SER A 396 17.62 10.97 17.51
N GLY A 397 16.47 10.51 17.00
CA GLY A 397 15.36 11.36 16.56
C GLY A 397 15.39 11.77 15.10
N THR A 398 16.37 11.32 14.31
CA THR A 398 16.41 11.54 12.85
C THR A 398 15.65 10.47 12.08
N LEU A 399 15.22 10.81 10.86
CA LEU A 399 14.66 9.91 9.87
C LEU A 399 15.48 10.01 8.58
N THR A 400 15.95 8.89 8.05
CA THR A 400 16.81 8.87 6.85
C THR A 400 16.35 7.88 5.80
N LEU A 401 16.42 8.26 4.52
CA LEU A 401 16.22 7.40 3.37
C LEU A 401 17.58 6.89 2.85
N HIS A 402 17.73 5.58 2.66
CA HIS A 402 18.81 5.00 1.85
C HIS A 402 18.14 4.37 0.63
N ARG A 403 18.38 4.94 -0.56
CA ARG A 403 17.74 4.44 -1.78
C ARG A 403 18.37 3.14 -2.24
N GLY A 404 17.55 2.22 -2.73
CA GLY A 404 17.98 1.00 -3.37
C GLY A 404 18.81 1.27 -4.62
N ILE A 405 19.49 0.23 -5.08
CA ILE A 405 20.15 0.20 -6.37
C ILE A 405 19.82 -1.16 -6.99
N ALA A 406 19.20 -1.17 -8.17
CA ALA A 406 18.79 -2.42 -8.84
C ALA A 406 19.98 -3.37 -9.12
N SER A 407 21.18 -2.83 -9.34
CA SER A 407 22.42 -3.62 -9.46
C SER A 407 23.07 -4.03 -8.13
N GLY A 408 22.43 -3.73 -6.99
CA GLY A 408 22.84 -4.15 -5.65
C GLY A 408 23.35 -3.02 -4.75
N GLY A 409 23.04 -3.14 -3.45
CA GLY A 409 23.39 -2.17 -2.42
C GLY A 409 22.41 -1.00 -2.32
N PHE A 410 22.86 0.07 -1.66
CA PHE A 410 22.09 1.29 -1.41
C PHE A 410 22.94 2.53 -1.71
N GLN A 411 22.29 3.64 -2.04
CA GLN A 411 22.90 4.96 -2.18
C GLN A 411 23.29 5.53 -0.81
N ALA A 412 24.07 6.62 -0.82
CA ALA A 412 24.30 7.43 0.38
C ALA A 412 22.97 7.93 0.97
N SER A 413 22.90 8.02 2.29
CA SER A 413 21.66 8.37 2.98
C SER A 413 21.30 9.86 2.85
N VAL A 414 20.01 10.13 2.72
CA VAL A 414 19.42 11.47 2.80
C VAL A 414 18.63 11.57 4.10
N THR A 415 18.75 12.70 4.81
CA THR A 415 17.95 12.95 6.02
C THR A 415 16.62 13.58 5.64
N LEU A 416 15.52 12.85 5.81
CA LEU A 416 14.15 13.33 5.55
C LEU A 416 13.52 14.05 6.74
N GLY A 417 14.17 14.03 7.90
CA GLY A 417 13.78 14.82 9.07
C GLY A 417 14.82 14.74 10.18
N SER A 418 15.22 15.90 10.73
CA SER A 418 16.43 15.99 11.58
C SER A 418 16.16 15.93 13.10
N GLY A 419 14.93 15.67 13.55
CA GLY A 419 14.64 15.55 14.99
C GLY A 419 13.21 15.13 15.35
N GLY A 420 13.04 14.56 16.55
CA GLY A 420 11.76 14.22 17.18
C GLY A 420 11.09 12.92 16.69
N TRP A 421 11.64 12.27 15.66
CA TRP A 421 11.05 11.06 15.08
C TRP A 421 11.10 9.85 16.01
N ASP A 422 12.08 9.78 16.91
CA ASP A 422 12.24 8.74 17.94
C ASP A 422 11.00 8.62 18.85
N THR A 423 10.28 9.72 19.07
CA THR A 423 9.08 9.76 19.92
C THR A 423 7.83 9.17 19.27
N LEU A 424 7.85 8.94 17.95
CA LEU A 424 6.68 8.55 17.16
C LEU A 424 6.64 7.03 16.91
N THR A 425 5.45 6.44 16.83
CA THR A 425 5.25 5.08 16.30
C THR A 425 4.82 5.19 14.84
N LEU A 426 5.55 4.57 13.92
CA LEU A 426 5.36 4.75 12.48
C LEU A 426 4.76 3.51 11.81
N ALA A 427 4.05 3.72 10.71
CA ALA A 427 3.78 2.74 9.67
C ALA A 427 4.00 3.39 8.30
N VAL A 428 4.53 2.63 7.34
CA VAL A 428 4.96 3.14 6.03
C VAL A 428 4.34 2.28 4.93
N GLY A 429 3.81 2.91 3.88
CA GLY A 429 3.18 2.21 2.76
C GLY A 429 2.25 3.12 1.95
N GLY A 430 1.59 2.57 0.93
CA GLY A 430 0.70 3.30 0.02
C GLY A 430 -0.67 3.61 0.63
N TRP A 431 -0.72 4.54 1.59
CA TRP A 431 -1.96 4.96 2.26
C TRP A 431 -2.95 5.67 1.33
N CYS A 432 -2.43 6.55 0.46
CA CYS A 432 -3.23 7.35 -0.47
C CYS A 432 -3.40 6.64 -1.81
N ALA A 433 -4.64 6.41 -2.25
CA ALA A 433 -4.93 5.69 -3.49
C ALA A 433 -4.43 6.45 -4.75
N ASN A 434 -4.59 7.77 -4.78
CA ASN A 434 -4.16 8.61 -5.91
C ASN A 434 -2.66 8.99 -5.87
N ASN A 435 -1.90 8.57 -4.85
CA ASN A 435 -0.45 8.83 -4.75
C ASN A 435 0.29 7.52 -4.52
N ARG A 436 0.84 7.00 -5.62
CA ARG A 436 1.58 5.75 -5.68
C ARG A 436 2.92 5.73 -4.96
N LEU A 437 3.47 6.88 -4.55
CA LEU A 437 4.61 6.94 -3.65
C LEU A 437 4.17 6.46 -2.24
N PRO A 438 4.96 5.66 -1.50
CA PRO A 438 4.62 5.32 -0.11
C PRO A 438 4.56 6.56 0.78
N GLN A 439 3.60 6.63 1.70
CA GLN A 439 3.49 7.66 2.74
C GLN A 439 3.86 7.12 4.12
N ILE A 440 4.00 8.03 5.10
CA ILE A 440 4.22 7.67 6.51
C ILE A 440 2.98 8.07 7.32
N LEU A 441 2.41 7.10 8.02
CA LEU A 441 1.52 7.36 9.16
C LEU A 441 2.35 7.39 10.45
N ALA A 442 2.21 8.45 11.23
CA ALA A 442 2.94 8.64 12.48
C ALA A 442 1.97 8.91 13.64
N LEU A 443 2.08 8.10 14.68
CA LEU A 443 1.31 8.20 15.92
C LEU A 443 2.15 8.88 17.00
N ASP A 444 1.61 9.91 17.62
CA ASP A 444 2.21 10.56 18.79
C ASP A 444 1.86 9.87 20.12
N ALA A 445 2.55 10.26 21.19
CA ALA A 445 2.33 9.71 22.54
C ALA A 445 0.95 10.08 23.15
N ALA A 446 0.23 11.06 22.58
CA ALA A 446 -1.13 11.40 22.99
C ALA A 446 -2.20 10.58 22.24
N GLY A 447 -1.79 9.76 21.25
CA GLY A 447 -2.68 8.91 20.47
C GLY A 447 -3.25 9.56 19.21
N ASN A 448 -2.68 10.69 18.77
CA ASN A 448 -3.05 11.34 17.50
C ASN A 448 -2.22 10.77 16.34
N LEU A 449 -2.91 10.44 15.26
CA LEU A 449 -2.34 9.91 14.03
C LEU A 449 -2.24 11.03 12.97
N TYR A 450 -1.07 11.17 12.36
CA TYR A 450 -0.79 12.13 11.30
C TYR A 450 -0.28 11.43 10.04
N LEU A 451 -0.67 11.95 8.88
CA LEU A 451 -0.17 11.56 7.58
C LEU A 451 0.91 12.55 7.13
N TYR A 452 2.10 12.02 6.84
CA TYR A 452 3.18 12.71 6.15
C TYR A 452 3.21 12.20 4.70
N PRO A 453 2.86 13.03 3.70
CA PRO A 453 2.89 12.64 2.31
C PRO A 453 4.32 12.73 1.77
N ASN A 454 4.62 11.83 0.85
CA ASN A 454 5.91 11.72 0.18
C ASN A 454 5.98 12.69 -1.02
N LYS A 455 7.09 13.42 -1.12
CA LYS A 455 7.42 14.41 -2.17
C LYS A 455 8.63 14.00 -3.02
N GLY A 456 8.98 12.72 -3.01
CA GLY A 456 10.23 12.20 -3.55
C GLY A 456 11.33 12.16 -2.49
N THR A 457 12.56 12.47 -2.90
CA THR A 457 13.78 12.04 -2.20
C THR A 457 14.46 13.10 -1.34
N GLY A 458 13.96 14.35 -1.36
CA GLY A 458 14.58 15.48 -0.65
C GLY A 458 14.10 15.64 0.79
N ASP A 459 12.81 15.93 0.98
CA ASP A 459 12.22 16.33 2.26
C ASP A 459 10.78 15.82 2.41
N LEU A 460 10.30 15.73 3.65
CA LEU A 460 8.89 15.47 3.96
C LEU A 460 8.06 16.76 3.97
N SER A 461 6.75 16.63 3.71
CA SER A 461 5.83 17.76 3.82
C SER A 461 5.40 18.05 5.25
N GLU A 462 4.73 19.19 5.43
CA GLU A 462 3.81 19.38 6.54
C GLU A 462 2.81 18.21 6.61
N ARG A 463 2.51 17.78 7.84
CA ARG A 463 1.63 16.65 8.12
C ARG A 463 0.18 17.10 8.24
N THR A 464 -0.76 16.23 7.89
CA THR A 464 -2.20 16.43 8.12
C THR A 464 -2.71 15.46 9.18
N PRO A 465 -3.59 15.88 10.11
CA PRO A 465 -4.22 14.96 11.06
C PRO A 465 -5.14 13.96 10.35
N VAL A 466 -4.99 12.68 10.69
CA VAL A 466 -5.85 11.57 10.22
C VAL A 466 -6.97 11.29 11.22
N GLY A 467 -6.67 11.42 12.52
CA GLY A 467 -7.62 11.23 13.62
C GLY A 467 -6.91 10.83 14.92
N ALA A 468 -7.68 10.52 15.96
CA ALA A 468 -7.16 9.95 17.21
C ALA A 468 -7.46 8.44 17.25
N ILE A 469 -6.42 7.63 17.43
CA ILE A 469 -6.52 6.16 17.54
C ILE A 469 -6.14 5.64 18.93
N GLY A 470 -5.65 6.51 19.82
CA GLY A 470 -5.15 6.16 21.15
C GLY A 470 -3.77 5.49 21.10
N ALA A 471 -3.21 5.16 22.26
CA ALA A 471 -1.86 4.61 22.36
C ALA A 471 -1.71 3.22 21.67
N ALA A 472 -0.58 3.02 20.99
CA ALA A 472 -0.22 1.75 20.36
C ALA A 472 1.27 1.45 20.59
N ARG A 473 1.60 0.16 20.77
CA ARG A 473 2.99 -0.33 20.85
C ARG A 473 3.64 -0.35 19.46
N LYS A 474 2.90 -0.82 18.46
CA LYS A 474 3.34 -0.89 17.06
C LYS A 474 2.16 -0.66 16.13
N LEU A 475 2.48 -0.20 14.94
CA LEU A 475 1.58 -0.08 13.81
C LEU A 475 2.11 -0.94 12.66
N SER A 476 1.22 -1.42 11.81
CA SER A 476 1.56 -2.02 10.52
C SER A 476 0.53 -1.57 9.50
N MET A 477 1.00 -1.10 8.34
CA MET A 477 0.14 -0.75 7.21
C MET A 477 0.04 -1.97 6.29
N VAL A 478 -1.17 -2.46 6.03
CA VAL A 478 -1.43 -3.63 5.19
C VAL A 478 -2.85 -3.60 4.65
N ASP A 479 -3.08 -4.08 3.43
CA ASP A 479 -4.44 -4.38 2.94
C ASP A 479 -4.97 -5.58 3.73
N TYR A 480 -5.85 -5.34 4.72
CA TYR A 480 -6.29 -6.40 5.63
C TYR A 480 -7.51 -7.13 5.09
N ASP A 481 -8.49 -6.41 4.51
CA ASP A 481 -9.74 -6.98 4.00
C ASP A 481 -9.77 -7.22 2.48
N ALA A 482 -8.62 -7.08 1.82
CA ALA A 482 -8.38 -7.35 0.39
C ALA A 482 -9.17 -6.44 -0.56
N ASP A 483 -9.58 -5.25 -0.10
CA ASP A 483 -10.33 -4.28 -0.90
C ASP A 483 -9.43 -3.36 -1.76
N GLY A 484 -8.10 -3.51 -1.67
CA GLY A 484 -7.12 -2.78 -2.46
C GLY A 484 -6.63 -1.49 -1.81
N PHE A 485 -7.20 -1.07 -0.68
CA PHE A 485 -6.65 0.01 0.14
C PHE A 485 -5.66 -0.52 1.18
N GLN A 486 -4.90 0.37 1.80
CA GLN A 486 -4.11 0.01 2.98
C GLN A 486 -4.88 0.34 4.26
N ASP A 487 -4.93 -0.61 5.17
CA ASP A 487 -5.46 -0.47 6.52
C ASP A 487 -4.33 -0.34 7.54
N LEU A 488 -4.69 -0.03 8.78
CA LEU A 488 -3.77 0.07 9.91
C LEU A 488 -4.09 -0.97 10.97
N LEU A 489 -3.16 -1.91 11.19
CA LEU A 489 -3.16 -2.81 12.34
C LEU A 489 -2.51 -2.12 13.53
N VAL A 490 -3.29 -1.93 14.60
CA VAL A 490 -2.90 -1.21 15.82
C VAL A 490 -2.67 -2.20 16.96
N LEU A 491 -1.40 -2.55 17.22
CA LEU A 491 -1.04 -3.43 18.35
C LEU A 491 -1.07 -2.64 19.67
N ARG A 492 -1.96 -3.05 20.58
CA ARG A 492 -2.17 -2.44 21.89
C ARG A 492 -1.21 -3.00 22.95
N ALA A 493 -1.19 -2.36 24.12
CA ALA A 493 -0.31 -2.73 25.24
C ALA A 493 -0.56 -4.15 25.77
N ASP A 494 -1.83 -4.55 25.80
CA ASP A 494 -2.34 -5.86 26.25
C ASP A 494 -2.15 -7.00 25.23
N GLY A 495 -1.62 -6.70 24.04
CA GLY A 495 -1.46 -7.68 22.96
C GLY A 495 -2.73 -7.93 22.14
N SER A 496 -3.76 -7.10 22.27
CA SER A 496 -4.85 -7.03 21.29
C SER A 496 -4.41 -6.25 20.05
N VAL A 497 -4.93 -6.64 18.88
CA VAL A 497 -4.72 -5.93 17.61
C VAL A 497 -6.05 -5.41 17.12
N GLN A 498 -6.15 -4.10 16.96
CA GLN A 498 -7.35 -3.46 16.46
C GLN A 498 -7.15 -3.00 15.02
N LEU A 499 -8.13 -3.28 14.15
CA LEU A 499 -8.13 -2.84 12.77
C LEU A 499 -8.72 -1.42 12.66
N HIS A 500 -8.04 -0.55 11.92
CA HIS A 500 -8.51 0.78 11.52
C HIS A 500 -8.44 0.87 10.02
N ARG A 501 -9.59 0.71 9.33
CA ARG A 501 -9.60 0.63 7.87
C ARG A 501 -9.31 1.94 7.17
N GLY A 502 -8.55 1.83 6.08
CA GLY A 502 -8.34 2.88 5.12
C GLY A 502 -9.42 2.90 4.04
N TRP A 503 -9.32 3.89 3.16
CA TRP A 503 -10.10 4.01 1.92
C TRP A 503 -9.41 4.94 0.92
N GLY A 504 -8.07 4.96 0.95
CA GLY A 504 -7.25 5.69 -0.02
C GLY A 504 -7.24 7.22 0.12
N THR A 505 -7.87 7.75 1.16
CA THR A 505 -7.92 9.19 1.47
C THR A 505 -7.11 9.52 2.72
N THR A 506 -7.03 10.80 3.09
CA THR A 506 -6.38 11.24 4.33
C THR A 506 -7.08 10.80 5.62
N ALA A 507 -8.30 10.27 5.54
CA ALA A 507 -9.11 9.88 6.70
C ALA A 507 -9.25 8.35 6.82
N LEU A 508 -9.45 7.86 8.04
CA LEU A 508 -9.91 6.49 8.30
C LEU A 508 -11.40 6.34 7.93
N ARG A 509 -11.85 5.11 7.63
CA ARG A 509 -13.30 4.81 7.54
C ARG A 509 -14.00 5.16 8.84
N ALA A 510 -15.21 5.70 8.76
CA ALA A 510 -16.07 5.95 9.93
C ALA A 510 -16.82 4.66 10.31
N GLU A 511 -16.18 3.81 11.13
CA GLU A 511 -16.70 2.50 11.55
C GLU A 511 -16.31 2.17 12.99
N THR A 512 -17.01 1.20 13.59
CA THR A 512 -16.53 0.50 14.80
C THR A 512 -15.21 -0.19 14.48
N ARG A 513 -14.24 -0.14 15.40
CA ARG A 513 -12.88 -0.68 15.22
C ARG A 513 -12.78 -2.11 15.76
N PRO A 514 -12.83 -3.18 14.93
CA PRO A 514 -12.84 -4.54 15.43
C PRO A 514 -11.47 -4.97 15.94
N THR A 515 -11.46 -5.83 16.96
CA THR A 515 -10.26 -6.56 17.39
C THR A 515 -10.09 -7.77 16.47
N VAL A 516 -8.99 -7.82 15.72
CA VAL A 516 -8.72 -8.86 14.71
C VAL A 516 -7.72 -9.93 15.18
N ALA A 517 -6.96 -9.66 16.24
CA ALA A 517 -6.14 -10.65 16.92
C ALA A 517 -5.97 -10.34 18.42
N THR A 518 -5.58 -11.35 19.19
CA THR A 518 -5.23 -11.27 20.62
C THR A 518 -4.00 -12.13 20.89
N GLY A 519 -3.36 -11.96 22.06
CA GLY A 519 -2.18 -12.75 22.43
C GLY A 519 -0.89 -12.36 21.71
N TRP A 520 -0.80 -11.13 21.20
CA TRP A 520 0.39 -10.56 20.55
C TRP A 520 1.23 -9.69 21.52
N GLY A 521 1.10 -9.91 22.83
CA GLY A 521 1.81 -9.12 23.86
C GLY A 521 3.33 -9.31 23.85
N ASP A 522 3.80 -10.42 23.27
CA ASP A 522 5.19 -10.79 23.03
C ASP A 522 5.71 -10.33 21.66
N VAL A 523 4.90 -9.66 20.84
CA VAL A 523 5.32 -9.21 19.50
C VAL A 523 6.25 -8.00 19.60
N THR A 524 7.40 -8.12 18.94
CA THR A 524 8.51 -7.15 18.87
C THR A 524 8.75 -6.60 17.47
N GLY A 525 8.00 -7.06 16.46
CA GLY A 525 8.03 -6.55 15.08
C GLY A 525 6.84 -7.07 14.27
N ILE A 526 6.32 -6.26 13.35
CA ILE A 526 5.18 -6.58 12.47
C ILE A 526 5.49 -5.96 11.10
N ARG A 527 5.76 -6.79 10.10
CA ARG A 527 6.02 -6.35 8.73
C ARG A 527 4.91 -6.81 7.81
N ALA A 528 4.41 -5.91 6.96
CA ALA A 528 3.58 -6.32 5.82
C ALA A 528 4.46 -6.93 4.72
N LEU A 529 3.98 -8.01 4.11
CA LEU A 529 4.65 -8.68 3.00
C LEU A 529 3.66 -8.94 1.87
N LYS A 530 4.17 -8.94 0.64
CA LYS A 530 3.45 -9.39 -0.55
C LYS A 530 4.20 -10.51 -1.24
N ASP A 531 3.52 -11.28 -2.08
CA ASP A 531 4.10 -12.31 -2.96
C ASP A 531 4.76 -13.52 -2.25
N VAL A 532 4.55 -13.67 -0.93
CA VAL A 532 5.16 -14.74 -0.11
C VAL A 532 4.57 -16.12 -0.40
N THR A 533 3.28 -16.20 -0.74
CA THR A 533 2.59 -17.49 -1.00
C THR A 533 2.25 -17.71 -2.48
N GLY A 534 2.16 -16.63 -3.24
CA GLY A 534 2.00 -16.57 -4.69
C GLY A 534 1.84 -15.12 -5.13
N LEU A 535 1.83 -14.85 -6.45
CA LEU A 535 1.67 -13.48 -6.98
C LEU A 535 0.40 -12.82 -6.42
N ASN A 536 0.52 -11.57 -5.97
CA ASN A 536 -0.50 -10.75 -5.30
C ASN A 536 -0.99 -11.27 -3.93
N SER A 537 -0.39 -12.34 -3.37
CA SER A 537 -0.66 -12.72 -1.98
C SER A 537 -0.25 -11.60 -1.03
N THR A 538 -0.97 -11.46 0.08
CA THR A 538 -0.70 -10.48 1.13
C THR A 538 -0.65 -11.18 2.49
N GLY A 539 0.18 -10.68 3.40
CA GLY A 539 0.30 -11.22 4.75
C GLY A 539 1.14 -10.35 5.66
N VAL A 540 1.32 -10.79 6.91
CA VAL A 540 2.22 -10.14 7.88
C VAL A 540 3.22 -11.13 8.47
N ALA A 541 4.48 -10.69 8.56
CA ALA A 541 5.51 -11.36 9.34
C ALA A 541 5.60 -10.77 10.74
N LEU A 542 5.51 -11.62 11.77
CA LEU A 542 5.64 -11.23 13.18
C LEU A 542 6.99 -11.69 13.74
N ARG A 543 7.65 -10.82 14.50
CA ARG A 543 8.76 -11.16 15.39
C ARG A 543 8.24 -11.26 16.82
N ARG A 544 8.55 -12.35 17.54
CA ARG A 544 8.17 -12.56 18.95
C ARG A 544 9.40 -12.52 19.89
N THR A 545 9.21 -12.27 21.18
CA THR A 545 10.33 -12.25 22.16
C THR A 545 11.09 -13.57 22.28
N ASN A 546 10.48 -14.70 21.92
CA ASN A 546 11.02 -16.07 22.05
C ASN A 546 11.86 -16.54 20.84
N ASP A 547 12.48 -15.63 20.09
CA ASP A 547 13.26 -15.95 18.87
C ASP A 547 12.49 -16.65 17.74
N VAL A 548 11.15 -16.61 17.76
CA VAL A 548 10.32 -17.03 16.63
C VAL A 548 10.05 -15.86 15.67
N VAL A 549 10.02 -16.17 14.37
CA VAL A 549 9.35 -15.38 13.33
C VAL A 549 8.20 -16.21 12.77
N GLN A 550 7.03 -15.59 12.58
CA GLN A 550 5.83 -16.22 12.00
C GLN A 550 5.39 -15.47 10.75
N TYR A 551 4.85 -16.16 9.76
CA TYR A 551 4.05 -15.58 8.68
C TYR A 551 2.57 -15.88 8.92
N TRP A 552 1.73 -14.85 8.82
CA TRP A 552 0.27 -14.94 8.82
C TRP A 552 -0.23 -14.54 7.43
N ASP A 553 -1.06 -15.37 6.81
CA ASP A 553 -1.68 -15.05 5.53
C ASP A 553 -2.86 -14.08 5.72
N LEU A 554 -3.02 -13.15 4.80
CA LEU A 554 -4.14 -12.19 4.73
C LEU A 554 -4.87 -12.21 3.39
N THR A 555 -4.48 -13.09 2.45
CA THR A 555 -4.97 -13.07 1.05
C THR A 555 -6.51 -13.27 0.94
N SER A 556 -7.15 -13.81 1.97
CA SER A 556 -8.61 -14.00 2.08
C SER A 556 -9.32 -12.90 2.90
N GLY A 557 -8.73 -11.72 3.08
CA GLY A 557 -9.33 -10.61 3.83
C GLY A 557 -9.39 -10.82 5.35
N SER A 558 -8.60 -11.75 5.89
CA SER A 558 -8.56 -12.09 7.31
C SER A 558 -7.29 -12.88 7.68
N LEU A 559 -6.85 -12.79 8.94
CA LEU A 559 -5.68 -13.51 9.45
C LEU A 559 -5.91 -15.03 9.48
N ALA A 560 -5.26 -15.75 8.57
CA ALA A 560 -5.19 -17.22 8.59
C ALA A 560 -4.18 -17.73 9.63
N SER A 561 -4.26 -19.02 9.98
CA SER A 561 -3.35 -19.68 10.93
C SER A 561 -1.87 -19.45 10.57
N PRO A 562 -1.00 -19.14 11.55
CA PRO A 562 0.39 -18.82 11.30
C PRO A 562 1.22 -20.04 10.92
N SER A 563 2.32 -19.78 10.20
CA SER A 563 3.44 -20.72 10.02
C SER A 563 4.74 -20.11 10.54
N ASN A 564 5.55 -20.88 11.27
CA ASN A 564 6.87 -20.44 11.71
C ASN A 564 7.84 -20.38 10.52
N ILE A 565 8.64 -19.32 10.43
CA ILE A 565 9.65 -19.14 9.39
C ILE A 565 11.01 -19.62 9.93
N PRO A 566 11.63 -20.67 9.37
CA PRO A 566 12.89 -21.20 9.90
C PRO A 566 14.05 -20.21 9.74
N GLY A 567 14.91 -20.11 10.76
CA GLY A 567 16.15 -19.36 10.69
C GLY A 567 16.75 -19.04 12.06
N PRO A 568 18.03 -18.62 12.11
CA PRO A 568 18.59 -17.98 13.30
C PRO A 568 18.01 -16.57 13.40
N TRP A 569 17.10 -16.36 14.37
CA TRP A 569 16.47 -15.06 14.65
C TRP A 569 16.91 -14.45 15.99
N THR A 570 17.69 -15.19 16.78
CA THR A 570 18.27 -14.73 18.05
C THR A 570 19.03 -13.42 17.87
N GLY A 571 18.67 -12.42 18.67
CA GLY A 571 19.25 -11.08 18.61
C GLY A 571 18.88 -10.26 17.36
N GLN A 572 18.02 -10.76 16.47
CA GLN A 572 17.56 -10.02 15.30
C GLN A 572 16.19 -9.37 15.52
N ARG A 573 16.05 -8.11 15.08
CA ARG A 573 14.78 -7.40 14.90
C ARG A 573 14.40 -7.41 13.42
N LEU A 574 13.11 -7.51 13.10
CA LEU A 574 12.67 -7.33 11.71
C LEU A 574 12.77 -5.85 11.32
N ALA A 575 13.20 -5.60 10.10
CA ALA A 575 12.80 -4.38 9.41
C ALA A 575 11.34 -4.56 8.97
N HIS A 576 10.59 -3.47 9.07
CA HIS A 576 9.15 -3.34 8.93
C HIS A 576 8.68 -3.13 7.48
#